data_AF-A0A840RPM1-F1
#
_entry.id   AF-A0A840RPM1-F1
#
_cell.length_a   1.000
_cell.length_b   1.000
_cell.length_c   1.000
_cell.angle_alpha   90.00
_cell.angle_beta   90.00
_cell.angle_gamma   90.00
#
_symmetry.space_group_name_H-M   'P 1'
#
loop_
_entity.id
_entity.type
_entity.pdbx_description
1 polymer ?
#
loop_
_entity_poly.entity_id
_entity_poly.type
_entity_poly.pdbx_seq_one_letter_code
_entity_poly.pdbx_strand_id
1 'polypeptide(L)'
;MTKPAPPKQAPVVPKTNPHFRSIDRAPYEIGFLLKGIDNAVSSYAPITDRQALEAEAIVKHADNAQEVISRGLEAIGEVLSIAGCNAECTVNGGTVSAIGEIIRHLTVEAQMMRDMGNLMKDTVAAHQKRRAQ
;
A
#
# COMPACT_ATOMS: atom_id res chain seq x y z
N MET A 1 46.91 2.56 33.47
CA MET A 1 46.10 1.75 32.52
C MET A 1 44.71 2.36 32.45
N THR A 2 44.42 3.16 31.42
CA THR A 2 43.10 3.75 31.18
C THR A 2 42.42 2.99 30.04
N LYS A 3 41.22 2.45 30.32
CA LYS A 3 40.42 1.65 29.38
C LYS A 3 39.77 2.59 28.35
N PRO A 4 39.83 2.30 27.03
CA PRO A 4 39.18 3.15 26.03
C PRO A 4 37.66 3.05 26.15
N ALA A 5 36.97 4.19 26.06
CA ALA A 5 35.52 4.25 25.99
C ALA A 5 35.01 3.63 24.67
N PRO A 6 33.86 2.94 24.67
CA PRO A 6 33.30 2.38 23.46
C PRO A 6 32.88 3.50 22.48
N PRO A 7 33.03 3.29 21.17
CA PRO A 7 32.66 4.29 20.18
C PRO A 7 31.17 4.59 20.26
N LYS A 8 30.82 5.89 20.27
CA LYS A 8 29.44 6.36 20.12
C LYS A 8 28.90 5.80 18.80
N GLN A 9 27.93 4.89 18.89
CA GLN A 9 27.20 4.42 17.72
C GLN A 9 26.58 5.63 17.03
N ALA A 10 27.01 5.92 15.80
CA ALA A 10 26.34 6.88 14.95
C ALA A 10 24.87 6.47 14.80
N PRO A 11 23.92 7.42 14.69
CA PRO A 11 22.51 7.08 14.49
C PRO A 11 22.40 6.15 13.29
N VAL A 12 21.89 4.94 13.52
CA VAL A 12 21.56 4.00 12.44
C VAL A 12 20.43 4.66 11.66
N VAL A 13 20.77 5.33 10.56
CA VAL A 13 19.78 5.79 9.60
C VAL A 13 19.06 4.53 9.11
N PRO A 14 17.75 4.37 9.35
CA PRO A 14 17.04 3.19 8.88
C PRO A 14 17.21 3.13 7.36
N LYS A 15 17.77 2.03 6.84
CA LYS A 15 17.81 1.76 5.38
C LYS A 15 16.39 1.63 4.79
N THR A 16 15.40 1.45 5.64
CA THR A 16 13.99 1.29 5.34
C THR A 16 13.22 2.57 5.67
N ASN A 17 12.29 2.94 4.80
CA ASN A 17 11.41 4.08 5.00
C ASN A 17 10.66 3.94 6.35
N PRO A 18 10.81 4.88 7.30
CA PRO A 18 10.28 4.75 8.67
C PRO A 18 8.75 4.80 8.75
N HIS A 19 8.10 5.24 7.67
CA HIS A 19 6.65 5.31 7.54
C HIS A 19 6.06 4.01 6.98
N PHE A 20 6.88 3.09 6.47
CA PHE A 20 6.44 1.78 6.00
C PHE A 20 6.60 0.74 7.11
N ARG A 21 5.49 0.43 7.81
CA ARG A 21 5.51 -0.42 9.01
C ARG A 21 4.83 -1.77 8.80
N SER A 22 3.51 -1.76 8.63
CA SER A 22 2.69 -2.98 8.65
C SER A 22 2.15 -3.30 7.26
N ILE A 23 2.83 -4.22 6.57
CA ILE A 23 2.47 -4.63 5.21
C ILE A 23 1.05 -5.22 5.12
N ASP A 24 0.66 -6.04 6.10
CA ASP A 24 -0.64 -6.74 6.12
C ASP A 24 -1.84 -5.82 6.37
N ARG A 25 -1.60 -4.56 6.74
CA ARG A 25 -2.64 -3.57 7.05
C ARG A 25 -2.58 -2.40 6.07
N ALA A 26 -2.14 -2.64 4.84
CA ALA A 26 -1.91 -1.60 3.84
C ALA A 26 -3.06 -0.57 3.72
N PRO A 27 -4.35 -0.94 3.58
CA PRO A 27 -5.42 0.05 3.52
C PRO A 27 -5.52 0.95 4.77
N TYR A 28 -5.29 0.36 5.95
CA TYR A 28 -5.29 1.09 7.23
C TYR A 28 -4.11 2.05 7.32
N GLU A 29 -2.90 1.59 6.99
CA GLU A 29 -1.68 2.41 7.01
C GLU A 29 -1.78 3.58 6.02
N ILE A 30 -2.31 3.36 4.81
CA ILE A 30 -2.53 4.43 3.81
C ILE A 30 -3.40 5.54 4.39
N GLY A 31 -4.50 5.19 5.06
CA GLY A 31 -5.38 6.19 5.69
C GLY A 31 -4.67 7.03 6.77
N PHE A 32 -3.73 6.44 7.51
CA PHE A 32 -2.90 7.18 8.47
C PHE A 32 -1.88 8.09 7.79
N LEU A 33 -1.23 7.60 6.75
CA LEU A 33 -0.21 8.35 6.01
C LEU A 33 -0.82 9.56 5.28
N LEU A 34 -2.02 9.41 4.70
CA LEU A 34 -2.73 10.52 4.05
C LEU A 34 -3.02 11.67 5.01
N LYS A 35 -3.36 11.40 6.28
CA LYS A 35 -3.53 12.45 7.30
C LYS A 35 -2.23 13.20 7.61
N GLY A 36 -1.07 12.55 7.44
CA GLY A 36 0.24 13.18 7.60
C GLY A 36 0.55 14.18 6.48
N ILE A 37 0.06 13.89 5.27
CA ILE A 37 0.25 14.72 4.08
C ILE A 37 -0.71 15.94 4.10
N ASP A 38 -1.99 15.75 4.45
CA ASP A 38 -3.06 16.76 4.29
C ASP A 38 -2.89 18.02 5.15
N ASN A 39 -2.25 17.92 6.32
CA ASN A 39 -2.14 19.07 7.24
C ASN A 39 -1.17 20.20 6.78
N ALA A 40 -0.48 20.05 5.64
CA ALA A 40 0.51 21.02 5.17
C ALA A 40 0.62 21.20 3.64
N VAL A 41 -0.21 20.54 2.84
CA VAL A 41 -0.07 20.56 1.37
C VAL A 41 -1.04 21.56 0.75
N SER A 42 -0.56 22.78 0.54
CA SER A 42 -1.14 23.67 -0.46
C SER A 42 -0.87 23.09 -1.85
N SER A 43 -1.84 23.17 -2.77
CA SER A 43 -1.65 22.83 -4.19
C SER A 43 -0.50 23.61 -4.85
N TYR A 44 -0.05 24.68 -4.20
CA TYR A 44 1.02 25.59 -4.63
C TYR A 44 2.34 25.39 -3.87
N ALA A 45 2.36 24.57 -2.81
CA ALA A 45 3.55 24.33 -2.02
C ALA A 45 4.15 22.94 -2.37
N PRO A 46 5.43 22.87 -2.76
CA PRO A 46 6.16 21.61 -2.84
C PRO A 46 6.07 20.82 -1.52
N ILE A 47 5.95 19.50 -1.63
CA ILE A 47 6.06 18.62 -0.45
C ILE A 47 7.47 18.69 0.17
N THR A 48 7.55 18.45 1.47
CA THR A 48 8.80 18.34 2.22
C THR A 48 9.46 16.96 2.05
N ASP A 49 10.73 16.81 2.43
CA ASP A 49 11.41 15.51 2.44
C ASP A 49 10.69 14.46 3.28
N ARG A 50 10.12 14.87 4.42
CA ARG A 50 9.33 13.98 5.26
C ARG A 50 8.07 13.51 4.54
N GLN A 51 7.35 14.43 3.91
CA GLN A 51 6.15 14.08 3.13
C GLN A 51 6.48 13.21 1.92
N ALA A 52 7.69 13.37 1.33
CA ALA A 52 8.16 12.48 0.28
C ALA A 52 8.33 11.05 0.80
N LEU A 53 8.89 10.87 2.00
CA LEU A 53 8.96 9.54 2.64
C LEU A 53 7.56 9.00 2.97
N GLU A 54 6.63 9.82 3.45
CA GLU A 54 5.24 9.39 3.68
C GLU A 54 4.56 8.94 2.37
N ALA A 55 4.74 9.69 1.28
CA ALA A 55 4.24 9.35 -0.05
C ALA A 55 4.87 8.04 -0.59
N GLU A 56 6.18 7.85 -0.43
CA GLU A 56 6.86 6.59 -0.77
C GLU A 56 6.30 5.39 0.01
N ALA A 57 5.92 5.58 1.28
CA ALA A 57 5.29 4.53 2.07
C ALA A 57 3.89 4.20 1.56
N ILE A 58 3.10 5.22 1.16
CA ILE A 58 1.79 5.01 0.50
C ILE A 58 1.95 4.19 -0.77
N VAL A 59 2.95 4.52 -1.61
CA VAL A 59 3.25 3.74 -2.84
C VAL A 59 3.44 2.27 -2.52
N LYS A 60 4.28 1.94 -1.53
CA LYS A 60 4.56 0.56 -1.16
C LYS A 60 3.34 -0.17 -0.61
N HIS A 61 2.52 0.51 0.20
CA HIS A 61 1.27 -0.07 0.69
C HIS A 61 0.26 -0.28 -0.43
N ALA A 62 0.15 0.65 -1.38
CA ALA A 62 -0.74 0.54 -2.54
C ALA A 62 -0.33 -0.61 -3.47
N ASP A 63 0.97 -0.80 -3.72
CA ASP A 63 1.48 -1.91 -4.51
C ASP A 63 1.20 -3.26 -3.78
N ASN A 64 1.44 -3.34 -2.48
CA ASN A 64 1.13 -4.54 -1.69
C ASN A 64 -0.37 -4.87 -1.66
N ALA A 65 -1.23 -3.86 -1.47
CA ALA A 65 -2.68 -4.06 -1.45
C ALA A 65 -3.18 -4.61 -2.80
N GLN A 66 -2.67 -4.11 -3.92
CA GLN A 66 -2.98 -4.64 -5.26
C GLN A 66 -2.55 -6.09 -5.43
N GLU A 67 -1.39 -6.47 -4.90
CA GLU A 67 -0.90 -7.85 -4.95
C GLU A 67 -1.79 -8.79 -4.12
N VAL A 68 -2.17 -8.38 -2.91
CA VAL A 68 -3.08 -9.14 -2.05
C VAL A 68 -4.45 -9.30 -2.71
N ILE A 69 -5.02 -8.24 -3.26
CA ILE A 69 -6.32 -8.29 -3.95
C ILE A 69 -6.25 -9.23 -5.16
N SER A 70 -5.24 -9.10 -6.01
CA SER A 70 -5.08 -9.94 -7.20
C SER A 70 -5.00 -11.43 -6.85
N ARG A 71 -4.16 -11.79 -5.88
CA ARG A 71 -4.06 -13.18 -5.39
C ARG A 71 -5.37 -13.68 -4.77
N GLY A 72 -6.08 -12.83 -4.04
CA GLY A 72 -7.38 -13.15 -3.48
C GLY A 72 -8.43 -13.45 -4.57
N LEU A 73 -8.47 -12.63 -5.63
CA LEU A 73 -9.37 -12.84 -6.77
C LEU A 73 -9.04 -14.13 -7.53
N GLU A 74 -7.75 -14.45 -7.71
CA GLU A 74 -7.31 -15.72 -8.31
C GLU A 74 -7.79 -16.94 -7.49
N ALA A 75 -7.57 -16.91 -6.17
CA ALA A 75 -8.00 -17.98 -5.28
C ALA A 75 -9.53 -18.15 -5.26
N ILE A 76 -10.29 -17.05 -5.29
CA ILE A 76 -11.76 -17.11 -5.42
C ILE A 76 -12.16 -17.77 -6.76
N GLY A 77 -11.49 -17.39 -7.85
CA GLY A 77 -11.71 -17.98 -9.17
C GLY A 77 -11.43 -19.48 -9.21
N GLU A 78 -10.36 -19.93 -8.55
CA GLU A 78 -10.03 -21.35 -8.41
C GLU A 78 -11.12 -22.11 -7.64
N VAL A 79 -11.54 -21.58 -6.48
CA VAL A 79 -12.61 -22.20 -5.67
C VAL A 79 -13.92 -22.29 -6.45
N LEU A 80 -14.31 -21.23 -7.16
CA LEU A 80 -15.51 -21.24 -8.00
C LEU A 80 -15.41 -22.24 -9.15
N SER A 81 -14.23 -22.38 -9.76
CA SER A 81 -14.00 -23.34 -10.85
C SER A 81 -14.11 -24.78 -10.35
N ILE A 82 -13.53 -25.08 -9.17
CA ILE A 82 -13.67 -26.39 -8.52
C ILE A 82 -15.14 -26.68 -8.21
N ALA A 83 -15.84 -25.72 -7.62
CA ALA A 83 -17.26 -25.87 -7.28
C ALA A 83 -18.13 -26.09 -8.53
N GLY A 84 -17.88 -25.35 -9.61
CA GLY A 84 -18.64 -25.46 -10.86
C GLY A 84 -18.42 -26.79 -11.61
N CYS A 85 -17.26 -27.43 -11.43
CA CYS A 85 -16.94 -28.73 -12.03
C CYS A 85 -17.42 -29.93 -11.21
N ASN A 86 -17.89 -29.72 -9.97
CA ASN A 86 -18.35 -30.78 -9.09
C ASN A 86 -19.87 -30.96 -9.21
N ALA A 87 -20.30 -32.06 -9.84
CA ALA A 87 -21.71 -32.38 -10.06
C ALA A 87 -22.52 -32.57 -8.76
N GLU A 88 -21.87 -32.87 -7.63
CA GLU A 88 -22.50 -33.00 -6.32
C GLU A 88 -22.50 -31.69 -5.53
N CYS A 89 -21.73 -30.69 -5.97
CA CYS A 89 -21.65 -29.41 -5.30
C CYS A 89 -22.87 -28.55 -5.64
N THR A 90 -23.66 -28.22 -4.62
CA THR A 90 -24.74 -27.25 -4.73
C THR A 90 -24.33 -25.97 -4.01
N VAL A 91 -23.98 -24.94 -4.78
CA VAL A 91 -23.70 -23.61 -4.21
C VAL A 91 -25.00 -22.82 -4.23
N ASN A 92 -25.42 -22.33 -3.06
CA ASN A 92 -26.61 -21.50 -2.94
C ASN A 92 -26.44 -20.20 -3.76
N GLY A 93 -27.47 -19.79 -4.50
CA GLY A 93 -27.45 -18.56 -5.31
C GLY A 93 -27.11 -17.29 -4.53
N GLY A 94 -27.51 -17.20 -3.25
CA GLY A 94 -27.11 -16.13 -2.34
C GLY A 94 -25.61 -16.10 -2.06
N THR A 95 -24.98 -17.27 -1.90
CA THR A 95 -23.51 -17.37 -1.77
C THR A 95 -22.82 -16.91 -3.04
N VAL A 96 -23.31 -17.31 -4.21
CA VAL A 96 -22.76 -16.85 -5.50
C VAL A 96 -22.92 -15.34 -5.66
N SER A 97 -24.07 -14.78 -5.29
CA SER A 97 -24.32 -13.34 -5.31
C SER A 97 -23.35 -12.58 -4.40
N ALA A 98 -23.15 -13.05 -3.16
CA ALA A 98 -22.22 -12.44 -2.22
C ALA A 98 -20.76 -12.50 -2.73
N ILE A 99 -20.36 -13.60 -3.39
CA ILE A 99 -19.05 -13.71 -4.02
C ILE A 99 -18.91 -12.71 -5.19
N GLY A 100 -19.95 -12.56 -6.01
CA GLY A 100 -19.97 -11.55 -7.07
C GLY A 100 -19.85 -10.11 -6.53
N GLU A 101 -20.54 -9.81 -5.43
CA GLU A 101 -20.48 -8.51 -4.77
C GLU A 101 -19.08 -8.19 -4.23
N ILE A 102 -18.42 -9.14 -3.56
CA ILE A 102 -17.08 -8.92 -3.02
C ILE A 102 -16.04 -8.78 -4.14
N ILE A 103 -16.14 -9.56 -5.23
CA ILE A 103 -15.26 -9.41 -6.41
C ILE A 103 -15.38 -7.99 -6.98
N ARG A 104 -16.61 -7.49 -7.13
CA ARG A 104 -16.85 -6.13 -7.64
C ARG A 104 -16.24 -5.08 -6.70
N HIS A 105 -16.41 -5.24 -5.40
CA HIS A 105 -15.84 -4.32 -4.40
C HIS A 105 -14.31 -4.31 -4.46
N LEU A 106 -13.68 -5.47 -4.40
CA LEU A 106 -12.22 -5.62 -4.46
C LEU A 106 -11.63 -5.08 -5.77
N THR A 107 -12.33 -5.23 -6.88
CA THR A 107 -11.89 -4.67 -8.17
C THR A 107 -11.83 -3.14 -8.13
N VAL A 108 -12.83 -2.48 -7.55
CA VAL A 108 -12.83 -1.02 -7.38
C VAL A 108 -11.75 -0.58 -6.40
N GLU A 109 -11.56 -1.32 -5.30
CA GLU A 109 -10.46 -1.04 -4.36
C GLU A 109 -9.08 -1.16 -5.02
N ALA A 110 -8.86 -2.17 -5.86
CA ALA A 110 -7.61 -2.33 -6.60
C ALA A 110 -7.34 -1.15 -7.56
N GLN A 111 -8.38 -0.64 -8.23
CA GLN A 111 -8.27 0.57 -9.06
C GLN A 111 -7.89 1.78 -8.21
N MET A 112 -8.59 1.99 -7.09
CA MET A 112 -8.26 3.07 -6.16
C MET A 112 -6.82 2.98 -5.64
N MET A 113 -6.35 1.79 -5.26
CA MET A 113 -4.97 1.59 -4.83
C MET A 113 -3.97 1.93 -5.94
N ARG A 114 -4.24 1.52 -7.18
CA ARG A 114 -3.40 1.85 -8.33
C ARG A 114 -3.31 3.35 -8.57
N ASP A 115 -4.45 4.02 -8.62
CA ASP A 115 -4.52 5.46 -8.88
C ASP A 115 -3.82 6.26 -7.78
N MET A 116 -4.05 5.87 -6.52
CA MET A 116 -3.35 6.44 -5.36
C MET A 116 -1.83 6.22 -5.44
N GLY A 117 -1.40 4.99 -5.75
CA GLY A 117 0.01 4.66 -5.90
C GLY A 117 0.68 5.47 -7.01
N ASN A 118 0.02 5.62 -8.16
CA ASN A 118 0.52 6.42 -9.28
C ASN A 118 0.63 7.90 -8.91
N LEU A 119 -0.40 8.47 -8.28
CA LEU A 119 -0.39 9.86 -7.82
C LEU A 119 0.79 10.13 -6.86
N MET A 120 1.05 9.22 -5.92
CA MET A 120 2.15 9.36 -4.98
C MET A 120 3.52 9.14 -5.64
N LYS A 121 3.64 8.21 -6.62
CA LYS A 121 4.85 8.03 -7.44
C LYS A 121 5.19 9.33 -8.18
N ASP A 122 4.22 9.97 -8.82
CA ASP A 122 4.41 11.23 -9.53
C ASP A 122 4.81 12.37 -8.58
N THR A 123 4.19 12.41 -7.41
CA THR A 123 4.49 13.40 -6.35
C THR A 123 5.93 13.28 -5.86
N VAL A 124 6.40 12.05 -5.61
CA VAL A 124 7.79 11.78 -5.19
C VAL A 124 8.77 12.12 -6.32
N ALA A 125 8.48 11.73 -7.56
CA ALA A 125 9.33 12.04 -8.71
C ALA A 125 9.49 13.55 -8.92
N ALA A 126 8.40 14.31 -8.79
CA ALA A 126 8.42 15.77 -8.86
C ALA A 126 9.28 16.39 -7.75
N HIS A 127 9.22 15.85 -6.52
CA HIS A 127 10.07 16.29 -5.40
C HIS A 127 11.56 16.05 -5.68
N GLN A 128 11.91 14.83 -6.10
CA GLN A 128 13.29 14.45 -6.41
C GLN A 128 13.89 15.32 -7.52
N LYS A 129 13.11 15.62 -8.57
CA LYS A 129 13.54 16.50 -9.67
C LYS A 129 13.89 17.90 -9.17
N ARG A 130 13.10 18.47 -8.25
CA ARG A 130 13.38 19.80 -7.67
C ARG A 130 14.64 19.80 -6.80
N ARG A 131 14.89 18.73 -6.06
CA ARG A 131 16.11 18.60 -5.23
C ARG A 131 17.41 18.49 -6.02
N ALA A 132 17.32 18.08 -7.29
CA ALA A 132 18.48 17.90 -8.16
C ALA A 132 18.86 19.18 -8.94
N GLN A 133 18.07 20.25 -8.80
CA GLN A 133 18.32 21.58 -9.37
C GLN A 133 19.01 22.48 -8.35
#